data_AF-A0A2T9VJH7-F1
#
_entry.id   AF-A0A2T9VJH7-F1
#
_cell.length_a   1.000
_cell.length_b   1.000
_cell.length_c   1.000
_cell.angle_alpha   90.00
_cell.angle_beta   90.00
_cell.angle_gamma   90.00
#
_symmetry.space_group_name_H-M   'P 1'
#
loop_
_entity.id
_entity.type
_entity.pdbx_description
1 polymer ?
#
loop_
_entity_poly.entity_id
_entity_poly.type
_entity_poly.pdbx_seq_one_letter_code
_entity_poly.pdbx_strand_id
1 'polypeptide(L)' 'MKILLIGNQSNTIILFRKKLIESLVSMGVTVHTLTMDRDEEKFRQISMFGAIPDQYKFSRSGMNPFLDMLNTVALSK' A
#
# COMPACT_ATOMS: atom_id res chain seq x y z
N MET A 1 9.82 10.12 -11.54
CA MET A 1 8.61 9.32 -11.84
C MET A 1 8.09 8.71 -10.54
N LYS A 2 6.76 8.59 -10.38
CA LYS A 2 6.14 7.97 -9.19
C LYS A 2 5.31 6.77 -9.60
N ILE A 3 5.37 5.69 -8.82
CA ILE A 3 4.55 4.47 -9.03
C ILE A 3 3.85 4.14 -7.72
N LEU A 4 2.56 3.81 -7.81
CA LEU A 4 1.75 3.32 -6.69
C LEU A 4 1.48 1.82 -6.86
N LEU A 5 1.91 1.01 -5.90
CA LEU A 5 1.59 -0.40 -5.82
C LEU A 5 0.44 -0.62 -4.83
N ILE A 6 -0.73 -0.94 -5.36
CA ILE A 6 -1.92 -1.20 -4.55
C ILE A 6 -1.99 -2.71 -4.22
N GLY A 7 -2.28 -3.03 -2.96
CA GLY A 7 -2.48 -4.39 -2.49
C GLY A 7 -3.55 -4.46 -1.41
N ASN A 8 -3.96 -5.70 -1.08
CA ASN A 8 -4.91 -5.91 0.01
C ASN A 8 -4.20 -5.88 1.36
N GLN A 9 -3.03 -6.53 1.47
CA GLN A 9 -2.25 -6.62 2.70
C GLN A 9 -0.77 -6.31 2.46
N SER A 10 -0.13 -5.68 3.43
CA SER A 10 1.30 -5.37 3.43
C SER A 10 2.17 -6.63 3.32
N ASN A 11 1.70 -7.76 3.86
CA ASN A 11 2.40 -9.05 3.74
C ASN A 11 2.55 -9.51 2.28
N THR A 12 1.55 -9.26 1.43
CA THR A 12 1.61 -9.61 0.00
C THR A 12 2.57 -8.71 -0.77
N ILE A 13 2.83 -7.49 -0.27
CA ILE A 13 3.87 -6.61 -0.81
C ILE A 13 5.25 -7.19 -0.49
N ILE A 14 5.48 -7.54 0.78
CA ILE A 14 6.76 -8.08 1.25
C ILE A 14 7.14 -9.36 0.51
N LEU A 15 6.21 -10.31 0.40
CA LEU A 15 6.51 -11.63 -0.17
C LEU A 15 6.75 -11.60 -1.68
N PHE A 16 5.96 -10.81 -2.43
CA PHE A 16 5.94 -10.90 -3.90
C PHE A 16 6.50 -9.68 -4.62
N ARG A 17 6.50 -8.51 -3.99
CA ARG A 17 6.85 -7.24 -4.66
C ARG A 17 8.18 -6.66 -4.23
N LYS A 18 8.86 -7.24 -3.24
CA LYS A 18 10.18 -6.77 -2.77
C LYS A 18 11.17 -6.51 -3.92
N LYS A 19 11.46 -7.54 -4.74
CA LYS A 19 12.45 -7.42 -5.83
C LYS A 19 12.06 -6.35 -6.86
N LEU A 20 10.76 -6.21 -7.13
CA LEU A 20 10.25 -5.18 -8.03
C LEU A 20 10.46 -3.77 -7.45
N ILE A 21 10.14 -3.58 -6.17
CA ILE A 21 10.35 -2.32 -5.45
C ILE A 21 11.83 -1.93 -5.52
N GLU A 22 12.72 -2.84 -5.11
CA GLU A 22 14.17 -2.60 -5.10
C GLU A 22 14.69 -2.21 -6.50
N SER A 23 14.22 -2.90 -7.55
CA SER A 23 14.59 -2.57 -8.94
C SER A 23 14.05 -1.22 -9.41
N LEU A 24 12.85 -0.81 -8.99
CA LEU A 24 12.28 0.48 -9.35
C LEU A 24 13.01 1.62 -8.62
N VAL A 25 13.27 1.43 -7.33
CA VAL A 25 14.01 2.38 -6.49
C VAL A 25 15.42 2.57 -7.02
N SER A 26 16.11 1.50 -7.45
CA SER A 26 17.46 1.61 -8.05
C SER A 26 17.49 2.39 -9.36
N MET A 27 16.36 2.45 -10.09
CA MET A 27 16.18 3.31 -11.27
C MET A 27 15.78 4.75 -10.92
N GLY A 28 15.77 5.13 -9.64
CA GLY A 28 15.38 6.47 -9.18
C GLY A 28 13.87 6.71 -9.18
N VAL A 29 13.05 5.66 -9.23
CA VAL A 29 11.59 5.76 -9.16
C VAL A 29 11.14 5.85 -7.71
N THR A 30 10.31 6.83 -7.38
CA THR A 30 9.66 6.89 -6.06
C THR A 30 8.51 5.89 -6.05
N VAL A 31 8.64 4.85 -5.24
CA VAL A 31 7.62 3.81 -5.11
C VAL A 31 6.80 4.05 -3.85
N HIS A 32 5.48 4.11 -4.00
CA HIS A 32 4.52 4.12 -2.91
C HIS A 32 3.81 2.76 -2.87
N THR A 33 3.44 2.30 -1.68
CA THR A 33 2.59 1.11 -1.52
C THR A 33 1.35 1.45 -0.73
N LEU A 34 0.19 0.94 -1.14
CA LEU A 34 -1.09 1.25 -0.52
C LEU A 34 -1.82 -0.04 -0.17
N THR A 35 -2.01 -0.31 1.13
CA THR A 35 -2.66 -1.54 1.63
C THR A 35 -3.78 -1.28 2.63
N MET A 36 -4.65 -2.27 2.88
CA MET A 36 -5.82 -2.08 3.76
C MET A 36 -5.47 -2.22 5.24
N ASP A 37 -4.36 -2.90 5.54
CA ASP A 37 -3.88 -3.20 6.87
C ASP A 37 -2.89 -2.14 7.37
N ARG A 38 -2.95 -1.86 8.67
CA ARG A 38 -1.99 -1.02 9.38
C ARG A 38 -1.11 -1.87 10.27
N ASP A 39 -0.10 -2.49 9.67
CA ASP A 39 0.89 -3.28 10.39
C ASP A 39 2.21 -2.50 10.39
N GLU A 40 2.53 -1.87 11.52
CA GLU A 40 3.68 -0.97 11.64
C GLU A 40 5.00 -1.68 11.37
N GLU A 41 5.13 -2.95 11.73
CA GLU A 41 6.36 -3.72 11.51
C GLU A 41 6.53 -4.03 10.02
N LYS A 42 5.45 -4.43 9.35
CA LYS A 42 5.49 -4.65 7.90
C LYS A 42 5.71 -3.36 7.12
N PHE A 43 5.15 -2.24 7.58
CA PHE A 43 5.38 -0.93 6.98
C PHE A 43 6.86 -0.54 7.14
N ARG A 44 7.46 -0.72 8.31
CA ARG A 44 8.90 -0.51 8.50
C ARG A 44 9.71 -1.36 7.52
N GLN A 45 9.35 -2.63 7.35
CA GLN A 45 10.05 -3.52 6.41
C GLN A 45 9.92 -3.05 4.95
N ILE A 46 8.75 -2.59 4.53
CA ILE A 46 8.53 -2.01 3.20
C ILE A 46 9.36 -0.73 3.01
N SER A 47 9.42 0.13 4.04
CA SER A 47 10.28 1.32 4.04
C SER A 47 11.76 0.99 3.88
N MET A 48 12.22 -0.12 4.47
CA MET A 48 13.60 -0.60 4.27
C MET A 48 13.90 -1.04 2.82
N PHE A 49 12.88 -1.38 2.03
CA PHE A 49 13.05 -1.64 0.58
C PHE A 49 13.15 -0.35 -0.24
N GLY A 50 12.98 0.82 0.38
CA GLY A 50 13.00 2.13 -0.27
C GLY A 50 11.64 2.60 -0.80
N ALA A 51 10.56 1.88 -0.50
CA ALA A 51 9.19 2.33 -0.80
C ALA A 51 8.59 3.14 0.34
N ILE A 52 7.54 3.91 0.05
CA ILE A 52 6.77 4.69 1.03
C ILE A 52 5.42 3.98 1.25
N PRO A 53 5.24 3.26 2.36
CA PRO A 53 3.99 2.56 2.65
C PRO A 53 2.94 3.50 3.22
N ASP A 54 1.70 3.32 2.79
CA ASP A 54 0.52 3.99 3.32
C ASP A 54 -0.67 3.01 3.34
N GLN A 55 -1.71 3.38 4.07
CA GLN A 55 -2.93 2.60 4.20
C GLN A 55 -4.15 3.29 3.60
N TYR A 56 -5.13 2.50 3.18
CA TYR A 56 -6.47 2.97 2.86
C TYR A 56 -7.50 2.23 3.68
N LYS A 57 -8.56 2.93 4.09
CA LYS A 57 -9.60 2.37 4.95
C LYS A 57 -10.67 1.72 4.12
N PHE A 58 -10.53 0.44 3.82
CA PHE A 58 -11.60 -0.36 3.23
C PHE A 58 -11.64 -1.71 3.92
N SER A 59 -12.77 -2.40 3.80
CA SER A 59 -12.91 -3.78 4.27
C SER A 59 -13.23 -4.68 3.10
N ARG A 60 -12.42 -5.73 2.89
CA ARG A 60 -12.64 -6.68 1.80
C ARG A 60 -13.94 -7.48 1.99
N SER A 61 -14.29 -7.78 3.23
CA SER A 61 -15.48 -8.57 3.61
C SER A 61 -16.58 -7.72 4.25
N GLY A 62 -16.41 -6.40 4.30
CA GLY A 62 -17.43 -5.48 4.80
C GLY A 62 -18.62 -5.44 3.87
N MET A 63 -19.82 -5.29 4.45
CA MET A 63 -21.07 -5.14 3.71
C MET A 63 -21.79 -3.85 4.08
N ASN A 64 -21.05 -2.83 4.55
CA ASN A 64 -21.62 -1.55 4.96
C ASN A 64 -21.45 -0.52 3.83
N PRO A 65 -22.45 -0.35 2.95
CA PRO A 65 -22.33 0.51 1.77
C PRO A 65 -22.11 1.99 2.13
N PHE A 66 -22.63 2.45 3.27
CA PHE A 66 -22.42 3.83 3.72
C PHE A 66 -20.96 4.09 4.09
N LEU A 67 -20.36 3.14 4.81
CA LEU A 67 -18.95 3.23 5.18
C LEU A 67 -18.06 3.21 3.92
N ASP A 68 -18.40 2.37 2.94
CA ASP A 68 -17.67 2.29 1.67
C ASP A 68 -17.77 3.59 0.86
N MET A 69 -18.94 4.24 0.83
CA MET A 69 -19.08 5.57 0.20
C MET A 69 -18.23 6.62 0.90
N LEU A 70 -18.26 6.68 2.23
CA LEU A 70 -17.45 7.62 3.02
C LEU A 70 -15.96 7.40 2.78
N ASN A 71 -15.51 6.15 2.81
CA ASN A 71 -14.12 5.78 2.56
C ASN A 71 -13.69 6.08 1.11
N THR A 72 -14.59 5.92 0.14
CA THR A 72 -14.34 6.29 -1.26
C THR A 72 -14.10 7.79 -1.41
N VAL A 73 -14.95 8.61 -0.79
CA VAL A 73 -14.78 10.07 -0.79
C VAL A 73 -13.50 10.46 -0.03
N ALA A 74 -13.20 9.80 1.08
CA ALA A 74 -11.98 10.06 1.86
C ALA A 74 -10.70 9.73 1.06
N LEU A 75 -10.70 8.65 0.26
CA LEU A 75 -9.59 8.25 -0.59
C LEU A 75 -9.41 9.16 -1.83
N SER A 76 -10.48 9.82 -2.28
CA SER A 76 -10.44 10.71 -3.45
C SER A 76 -9.77 12.07 -3.19
N LYS A 77 -9.52 12.40 -1.92
CA LYS A 77 -8.91 13.66 -1.48
C LYS A 77 -7.42 13.46 -1.21
#